data_AF-A0A6C0LIS5-F1
#
_entry.id   AF-A0A6C0LIS5-F1
#
_cell.length_a   1.000
_cell.length_b   1.000
_cell.length_c   1.000
_cell.angle_alpha   90.00
_cell.angle_beta   90.00
_cell.angle_gamma   90.00
#
_symmetry.space_group_name_H-M   'P 1'
#
loop_
_entity.id
_entity.type
_entity.pdbx_description
1 polymer ?
#
loop_
_entity_poly.entity_id
_entity_poly.type
_entity_poly.pdbx_seq_one_letter_code
_entity_poly.pdbx_strand_id
1 'polypeptide(L)'
;MSQTSSYTFDKMSRIGLDTCCVSQDDIQNVSACNYTLQNYFASDCTMKKPIELATTQPGIMYNGGYNTGAGGCNIDESSYLQIGTIQTHPRCRIDLFQRPFATVPYLGRGSVNPVVESQIQQGEMITNKKSVTNTTEQSYIKYHHTPLLPSVEDRVTNPVHSVEGVASEGWIRGGVPSRELTRDADYYNKHTTKQYI
;
A
#
# COMPACT_ATOMS: atom_id res chain seq x y z
N MET A 1 20.71 65.98 49.47
CA MET A 1 20.48 64.82 48.57
C MET A 1 21.48 63.76 48.95
N SER A 2 21.03 62.67 49.57
CA SER A 2 21.89 61.57 49.98
C SER A 2 22.10 60.62 48.79
N GLN A 3 23.36 60.40 48.39
CA GLN A 3 23.71 59.29 47.51
C GLN A 3 24.08 58.10 48.39
N THR A 4 23.24 57.07 48.37
CA THR A 4 23.54 55.76 48.96
C THR A 4 24.25 54.91 47.90
N SER A 5 25.56 54.74 47.99
CA SER A 5 26.30 53.75 47.21
C SER A 5 26.37 52.41 47.95
N SER A 6 26.29 51.31 47.23
CA SER A 6 26.45 49.97 47.81
C SER A 6 27.85 49.80 48.40
N TYR A 7 27.98 49.24 49.60
CA TYR A 7 29.27 49.00 50.29
C TYR A 7 30.01 47.77 49.74
N THR A 8 29.36 46.98 48.90
CA THR A 8 29.99 45.90 48.14
C THR A 8 30.58 46.50 46.87
N PHE A 9 31.92 46.63 46.79
CA PHE A 9 32.60 46.81 45.51
C PHE A 9 32.10 45.77 44.50
N ASP A 10 31.78 46.21 43.29
CA ASP A 10 31.01 45.48 42.29
C ASP A 10 31.52 44.04 42.07
N LYS A 11 30.64 43.08 42.38
CA LYS A 11 30.66 41.67 41.94
C LYS A 11 32.00 40.91 42.07
N MET A 12 32.73 40.94 43.21
CA MET A 12 33.91 40.07 43.48
C MET A 12 34.96 39.99 42.34
N SER A 13 34.94 40.94 41.41
CA SER A 13 35.71 40.89 40.18
C SER A 13 36.85 41.91 40.26
N ARG A 14 37.85 41.77 39.39
CA ARG A 14 39.01 42.66 39.41
C ARG A 14 38.55 44.12 39.22
N ILE A 15 39.15 45.05 39.97
CA ILE A 15 38.87 46.51 39.96
C ILE A 15 38.65 47.09 38.55
N GLY A 16 39.38 46.62 37.52
CA GLY A 16 39.24 47.09 36.14
C GLY A 16 37.94 46.71 35.42
N LEU A 17 37.02 46.00 36.07
CA LEU A 17 35.70 45.66 35.53
C LEU A 17 34.57 46.54 36.09
N ASP A 18 34.90 47.41 37.05
CA ASP A 18 33.93 48.32 37.66
C ASP A 18 33.69 49.52 36.73
N THR A 19 32.43 49.97 36.65
CA THR A 19 32.03 51.09 35.79
C THR A 19 32.81 52.38 36.08
N CYS A 20 33.25 52.56 37.33
CA CYS A 20 34.05 53.71 37.77
C CYS A 20 35.53 53.62 37.38
N CYS A 21 36.02 52.45 36.99
CA CYS A 21 37.43 52.18 36.66
C CYS A 21 37.67 51.94 35.16
N VAL A 22 36.63 52.16 34.33
CA VAL A 22 36.74 52.06 32.87
C VAL A 22 37.72 53.11 32.36
N SER A 23 38.77 52.67 31.65
CA SER A 23 39.77 53.57 31.08
C SER A 23 39.28 54.19 29.77
N GLN A 24 39.94 55.27 29.33
CA GLN A 24 39.63 55.87 28.02
C GLN A 24 39.95 54.91 26.87
N ASP A 25 40.95 54.05 27.04
CA ASP A 25 41.29 53.02 26.06
C ASP A 25 40.17 51.99 25.93
N ASP A 26 39.55 51.59 27.03
CA ASP A 26 38.40 50.67 27.02
C ASP A 26 37.21 51.28 26.26
N ILE A 27 36.92 52.57 26.51
CA ILE A 27 35.83 53.29 25.83
C ILE A 27 36.10 53.37 24.32
N GLN A 28 37.34 53.71 23.93
CA GLN A 28 37.72 53.81 22.53
C GLN A 28 37.68 52.44 21.84
N ASN A 29 38.18 51.39 22.50
CA ASN A 29 38.13 50.02 22.00
C ASN A 29 36.68 49.55 21.80
N VAL A 30 35.80 49.78 22.78
CA VAL A 30 34.38 49.44 22.67
C VAL A 30 33.70 50.25 21.57
N SER A 31 34.00 51.54 21.42
CA SER A 31 33.43 52.37 20.36
C SER A 31 33.86 51.89 18.97
N ALA A 32 35.14 51.53 18.79
CA ALA A 32 35.65 50.97 17.55
C ALA A 32 34.99 49.63 17.23
N CYS A 33 34.91 48.72 18.22
CA CYS A 33 34.20 47.44 18.06
C CYS A 33 32.74 47.66 17.69
N ASN A 34 32.03 48.53 18.40
CA ASN A 34 30.62 48.84 18.11
C ASN A 34 30.47 49.38 16.70
N TYR A 35 31.31 50.32 16.25
CA TYR A 35 31.24 50.84 14.88
C TYR A 35 31.40 49.72 13.82
N THR A 36 32.32 48.77 14.04
CA THR A 36 32.53 47.66 13.11
C THR A 36 31.45 46.59 13.13
N LEU A 37 30.80 46.38 14.29
CA LEU A 37 29.82 45.31 14.49
C LEU A 37 28.37 45.80 14.40
N GLN A 38 28.14 47.11 14.43
CA GLN A 38 26.80 47.69 14.44
C GLN A 38 26.12 47.47 13.09
N ASN A 39 25.02 46.72 13.12
CA ASN A 39 24.10 46.68 12.00
C ASN A 39 23.04 47.78 12.15
N TYR A 40 23.19 48.86 11.38
CA TYR A 40 22.27 50.00 11.38
C TYR A 40 20.86 49.68 10.86
N PHE A 41 20.69 48.53 10.21
CA PHE A 41 19.43 48.08 9.65
C PHE A 41 18.83 46.89 10.41
N ALA A 42 19.32 46.60 11.62
CA ALA A 42 18.83 45.48 12.44
C ALA A 42 17.33 45.58 12.81
N SER A 43 16.71 46.75 12.71
CA SER A 43 15.27 46.91 12.91
C SER A 43 14.44 46.62 11.66
N ASP A 44 15.05 46.52 10.47
CA ASP A 44 14.39 46.20 9.22
C ASP A 44 14.49 44.70 8.90
N CYS A 45 13.43 43.98 9.25
CA CYS A 45 13.28 42.55 8.99
C CYS A 45 13.27 42.16 7.52
N THR A 46 12.85 43.07 6.65
CA THR A 46 12.65 42.80 5.22
C THR A 46 13.91 43.03 4.39
N MET A 47 14.97 43.58 5.01
CA MET A 47 16.21 43.98 4.35
C MET A 47 16.01 45.01 3.23
N LYS A 48 14.85 45.67 3.14
CA LYS A 48 14.50 46.57 2.05
C LYS A 48 15.42 47.78 2.01
N LYS A 49 15.69 48.41 3.16
CA LYS A 49 16.57 49.58 3.26
C LYS A 49 18.04 49.26 2.93
N PRO A 50 18.64 48.16 3.46
CA PRO A 50 19.96 47.71 3.02
C PRO A 50 20.07 47.46 1.52
N ILE A 51 19.08 46.80 0.93
CA ILE A 51 19.06 46.51 -0.51
C ILE A 51 19.01 47.81 -1.31
N GLU A 52 18.09 48.70 -0.95
CA GLU A 52 17.95 50.01 -1.60
C GLU A 52 19.28 50.78 -1.56
N LEU A 53 19.90 50.88 -0.38
CA LEU A 53 21.20 51.53 -0.21
C LEU A 53 22.28 50.88 -1.09
N ALA A 54 22.40 49.55 -1.05
CA ALA A 54 23.39 48.82 -1.85
C ALA A 54 23.17 49.04 -3.35
N THR A 55 21.93 49.06 -3.82
CA THR A 55 21.60 49.28 -5.24
C THR A 55 21.81 50.72 -5.71
N THR A 56 21.92 51.70 -4.80
CA THR A 56 22.18 53.09 -5.19
C THR A 56 23.61 53.34 -5.68
N GLN A 57 24.56 52.45 -5.35
CA GLN A 57 25.97 52.60 -5.72
C GLN A 57 26.49 51.38 -6.49
N PRO A 58 27.22 51.58 -7.59
CA PRO A 58 27.84 50.48 -8.30
C PRO A 58 28.95 49.85 -7.44
N GLY A 59 29.03 48.52 -7.44
CA GLY A 59 30.07 47.76 -6.74
C GLY A 59 29.79 47.44 -5.27
N ILE A 60 28.62 47.81 -4.74
CA ILE A 60 28.18 47.38 -3.41
C ILE A 60 27.37 46.08 -3.54
N MET A 61 27.95 44.98 -3.04
CA MET A 61 27.26 43.70 -2.94
C MET A 61 26.60 43.59 -1.56
N TYR A 62 25.33 43.22 -1.53
CA TYR A 62 24.63 42.89 -0.29
C TYR A 62 24.52 41.38 -0.14
N ASN A 63 24.54 40.89 1.10
CA ASN A 63 24.24 39.51 1.44
C ASN A 63 23.25 39.48 2.61
N GLY A 64 22.31 38.54 2.57
CA GLY A 64 21.34 38.33 3.64
C GLY A 64 21.88 37.41 4.74
N GLY A 65 21.13 37.34 5.85
CA GLY A 65 21.36 36.34 6.88
C GLY A 65 20.91 34.94 6.44
N TYR A 66 21.43 33.90 7.09
CA TYR A 66 21.06 32.52 6.83
C TYR A 66 19.73 32.18 7.53
N ASN A 67 18.61 32.31 6.81
CA ASN A 67 17.24 32.04 7.26
C ASN A 67 16.68 33.00 8.34
N THR A 68 17.52 33.74 9.04
CA THR A 68 17.12 34.76 10.01
C THR A 68 17.47 36.17 9.53
N GLY A 69 16.53 37.09 9.64
CA GLY A 69 16.76 38.51 9.45
C GLY A 69 17.74 39.07 10.49
N ALA A 70 18.40 40.19 10.15
CA ALA A 70 19.24 40.90 11.10
C ALA A 70 18.42 41.26 12.35
N GLY A 71 18.91 40.93 13.55
CA GLY A 71 18.18 41.15 14.80
C GLY A 71 17.16 40.06 15.17
N GLY A 72 16.97 39.03 14.35
CA GLY A 72 16.21 37.83 14.73
C GLY A 72 14.68 37.96 14.69
N CYS A 73 14.14 38.94 13.98
CA CYS A 73 12.70 39.20 14.02
C CYS A 73 11.80 38.16 13.35
N ASN A 74 12.35 37.28 12.50
CA ASN A 74 11.62 36.17 11.89
C ASN A 74 12.03 34.80 12.49
N ILE A 75 12.63 34.79 13.69
CA ILE A 75 13.10 33.54 14.33
C ILE A 75 11.96 32.54 14.49
N ASP A 76 10.78 32.99 14.91
CA ASP A 76 9.63 32.10 15.12
C ASP A 76 9.14 31.49 13.81
N GLU A 77 9.02 32.29 12.75
CA GLU A 77 8.62 31.82 11.41
C GLU A 77 9.67 30.89 10.80
N SER A 78 10.96 31.27 10.88
CA SER A 78 12.07 30.43 10.41
C SER A 78 12.11 29.10 11.15
N SER A 79 11.94 29.13 12.48
CA SER A 79 11.90 27.93 13.30
C SER A 79 10.70 27.07 12.93
N TYR A 80 9.52 27.65 12.77
CA TYR A 80 8.32 26.93 12.34
C TYR A 80 8.50 26.25 10.97
N LEU A 81 9.10 26.94 10.00
CA LEU A 81 9.32 26.37 8.66
C LEU A 81 10.39 25.28 8.64
N GLN A 82 11.43 25.39 9.48
CA GLN A 82 12.53 24.42 9.53
C GLN A 82 12.23 23.20 10.41
N ILE A 83 11.59 23.42 11.54
CA ILE A 83 11.31 22.42 12.60
C ILE A 83 9.94 21.78 12.37
N GLY A 84 8.98 22.55 11.83
CA GLY A 84 7.59 22.13 11.71
C GLY A 84 6.89 21.96 13.07
N THR A 85 5.69 21.39 13.04
CA THR A 85 4.93 21.02 14.26
C THR A 85 5.35 19.67 14.83
N ILE A 86 5.83 18.76 13.97
CA ILE A 86 6.26 17.41 14.34
C ILE A 86 7.74 17.30 14.03
N GLN A 87 8.54 17.06 15.06
CA GLN A 87 9.94 16.73 14.87
C GLN A 87 10.09 15.36 14.22
N THR A 88 10.49 15.37 12.95
CA THR A 88 10.75 14.16 12.16
C THR A 88 11.93 13.34 12.68
N HIS A 89 12.77 13.94 13.52
CA HIS A 89 13.95 13.32 14.14
C HIS A 89 13.89 13.50 15.67
N PRO A 90 13.05 12.73 16.38
CA PRO A 90 13.05 12.76 17.83
C PRO A 90 14.43 12.35 18.36
N ARG A 91 14.80 12.89 19.52
CA ARG A 91 16.06 12.59 20.19
C ARG A 91 16.09 11.10 20.60
N CYS A 92 16.57 10.24 19.71
CA CYS A 92 16.75 8.82 19.96
C CYS A 92 18.10 8.58 20.66
N ARG A 93 18.19 7.47 21.42
CA ARG A 93 19.45 7.02 22.01
C ARG A 93 20.44 6.79 20.88
N ILE A 94 21.50 7.61 20.84
CA ILE A 94 22.57 7.49 19.86
C ILE A 94 23.30 6.19 20.18
N ASP A 95 23.14 5.19 19.32
CA ASP A 95 23.94 3.99 19.37
C ASP A 95 25.24 4.23 18.58
N LEU A 96 26.38 3.81 19.12
CA LEU A 96 27.68 4.00 18.47
C LEU A 96 27.96 2.93 17.41
N PHE A 97 27.06 1.97 17.21
CA PHE A 97 27.21 1.04 16.10
C PHE A 97 27.16 1.78 14.76
N GLN A 98 28.06 1.39 13.87
CA GLN A 98 28.07 1.88 12.50
C GLN A 98 26.73 1.55 11.84
N ARG A 99 26.13 2.54 11.17
CA ARG A 99 24.93 2.32 10.37
C ARG A 99 25.18 1.17 9.38
N PRO A 100 24.21 0.27 9.15
CA PRO A 100 24.35 -0.80 8.15
C PRO A 100 24.70 -0.31 6.74
N PHE A 101 24.43 0.97 6.44
CA PHE A 101 24.79 1.64 5.20
C PHE A 101 25.38 3.03 5.48
N ALA A 102 26.53 3.32 4.87
CA ALA A 102 27.25 4.59 5.05
C ALA A 102 26.53 5.79 4.40
N THR A 103 25.78 5.54 3.32
CA THR A 103 25.04 6.55 2.55
C THR A 103 23.64 6.04 2.19
N VAL A 104 22.78 6.92 1.70
CA VAL A 104 21.49 6.52 1.13
C VAL A 104 21.74 5.69 -0.13
N PRO A 105 21.21 4.46 -0.23
CA PRO A 105 21.35 3.63 -1.43
C PRO A 105 20.55 4.20 -2.60
N TYR A 106 20.89 3.80 -3.83
CA TYR A 106 20.19 4.26 -5.04
C TYR A 106 18.70 3.89 -5.01
N LEU A 107 17.81 4.89 -4.93
CA LEU A 107 16.36 4.72 -4.85
C LEU A 107 15.64 4.74 -6.22
N GLY A 108 16.38 4.86 -7.33
CA GLY A 108 15.77 5.05 -8.66
C GLY A 108 14.96 3.87 -9.19
N ARG A 109 15.05 2.69 -8.57
CA ARG A 109 14.22 1.52 -8.91
C ARG A 109 12.84 1.54 -8.26
N GLY A 110 12.55 2.51 -7.38
CA GLY A 110 11.27 2.63 -6.69
C GLY A 110 11.06 1.56 -5.61
N SER A 111 9.82 1.47 -5.11
CA SER A 111 9.43 0.47 -4.12
C SER A 111 9.33 -0.91 -4.76
N VAL A 112 10.14 -1.85 -4.31
CA VAL A 112 10.17 -3.25 -4.77
C VAL A 112 8.99 -4.01 -4.14
N ASN A 113 8.27 -4.80 -4.95
CA ASN A 113 7.25 -5.74 -4.45
C ASN A 113 7.67 -7.18 -4.79
N PRO A 114 8.37 -7.86 -3.87
CA PRO A 114 8.98 -9.17 -4.15
C PRO A 114 7.97 -10.25 -4.56
N VAL A 115 6.73 -10.15 -4.07
CA VAL A 115 5.68 -11.15 -4.36
C VAL A 115 5.25 -11.05 -5.81
N VAL A 116 4.95 -9.83 -6.27
CA VAL A 116 4.52 -9.58 -7.66
C VAL A 116 5.67 -9.87 -8.62
N GLU A 117 6.90 -9.44 -8.28
CA GLU A 117 8.08 -9.73 -9.08
C GLU A 117 8.33 -11.23 -9.24
N SER A 118 8.21 -11.99 -8.15
CA SER A 118 8.35 -13.46 -8.18
C SER A 118 7.28 -14.11 -9.06
N GLN A 119 6.03 -13.65 -8.99
CA GLN A 119 4.94 -14.17 -9.82
C GLN A 119 5.19 -13.91 -11.30
N ILE A 120 5.69 -12.73 -11.67
CA ILE A 120 6.02 -12.39 -13.05
C ILE A 120 7.22 -13.20 -13.55
N GLN A 121 8.27 -13.35 -12.73
CA GLN A 121 9.48 -14.09 -13.11
C GLN A 121 9.22 -15.58 -13.31
N GLN A 122 8.46 -16.21 -12.40
CA GLN A 122 8.15 -17.64 -12.48
C GLN A 122 7.04 -17.94 -13.48
N GLY A 123 6.17 -16.95 -13.75
CA GLY A 123 5.02 -17.11 -14.60
C GLY A 123 4.08 -18.20 -14.09
N GLU A 124 3.31 -18.77 -15.01
CA GLU A 124 2.36 -19.84 -14.72
C GLU A 124 2.93 -21.19 -15.13
N MET A 125 3.16 -22.08 -14.16
CA MET A 125 3.75 -23.40 -14.42
C MET A 125 2.80 -24.39 -15.12
N ILE A 126 1.48 -24.20 -15.01
CA ILE A 126 0.48 -25.15 -15.53
C ILE A 126 -0.12 -24.59 -16.81
N THR A 127 0.37 -25.07 -17.96
CA THR A 127 -0.13 -24.66 -19.28
C THR A 127 -1.48 -25.27 -19.65
N ASN A 128 -1.80 -26.46 -19.12
CA ASN A 128 -3.02 -27.19 -19.44
C ASN A 128 -4.10 -27.00 -18.37
N LYS A 129 -4.58 -25.76 -18.21
CA LYS A 129 -5.75 -25.49 -17.37
C LYS A 129 -7.03 -25.80 -18.12
N LYS A 130 -7.94 -26.57 -17.50
CA LYS A 130 -9.30 -26.83 -18.03
C LYS A 130 -10.11 -25.55 -18.30
N SER A 131 -9.75 -24.43 -17.68
CA SER A 131 -10.35 -23.11 -17.92
C SER A 131 -9.83 -22.41 -19.20
N VAL A 132 -8.68 -22.87 -19.74
CA VAL A 132 -8.03 -22.30 -20.92
C VAL A 132 -8.22 -23.22 -22.12
N THR A 133 -8.03 -24.53 -21.94
CA THR A 133 -8.36 -25.54 -22.94
C THR A 133 -9.81 -25.99 -22.74
N ASN A 134 -10.73 -25.42 -23.52
CA ASN A 134 -12.16 -25.79 -23.55
C ASN A 134 -12.42 -27.16 -24.21
N THR A 135 -11.47 -28.08 -24.15
CA THR A 135 -11.67 -29.46 -24.60
C THR A 135 -12.41 -30.20 -23.49
N THR A 136 -13.74 -30.16 -23.52
CA THR A 136 -14.58 -30.96 -22.64
C THR A 136 -14.73 -32.37 -23.21
N GLU A 137 -14.89 -33.38 -22.36
CA GLU A 137 -15.26 -34.74 -22.77
C GLU A 137 -16.74 -34.81 -23.23
N GLN A 138 -17.46 -33.68 -23.24
CA GLN A 138 -18.85 -33.62 -23.66
C GLN A 138 -18.93 -33.63 -25.18
N SER A 139 -19.75 -34.53 -25.70
CA SER A 139 -19.99 -34.64 -27.13
C SER A 139 -20.87 -33.47 -27.61
N TYR A 140 -20.33 -32.67 -28.53
CA TYR A 140 -21.09 -31.61 -29.23
C TYR A 140 -21.93 -32.16 -30.39
N ILE A 141 -22.09 -33.49 -30.49
CA ILE A 141 -22.80 -34.15 -31.59
C ILE A 141 -24.22 -33.62 -31.81
N LYS A 142 -24.89 -33.19 -30.73
CA LYS A 142 -26.22 -32.57 -30.73
C LYS A 142 -26.28 -31.27 -31.55
N TYR A 143 -25.18 -30.54 -31.65
CA TYR A 143 -25.10 -29.29 -32.42
C TYR A 143 -24.67 -29.51 -33.88
N HIS A 144 -24.17 -30.70 -34.20
CA HIS A 144 -23.69 -31.04 -35.55
C HIS A 144 -24.66 -31.91 -36.35
N HIS A 145 -25.53 -32.67 -35.69
CA HIS A 145 -26.52 -33.50 -36.35
C HIS A 145 -27.86 -32.78 -36.41
N THR A 146 -28.57 -32.96 -37.51
CA THR A 146 -29.95 -32.46 -37.65
C THR A 146 -30.83 -33.13 -36.58
N PRO A 147 -31.57 -32.35 -35.77
CA PRO A 147 -32.48 -32.93 -34.77
C PRO A 147 -33.55 -33.76 -35.48
N LEU A 148 -34.00 -34.82 -34.81
CA LEU A 148 -35.11 -35.62 -35.32
C LEU A 148 -36.40 -34.78 -35.28
N LEU A 149 -37.32 -35.08 -36.20
CA LEU A 149 -38.68 -34.56 -36.09
C LEU A 149 -39.31 -35.11 -34.80
N PRO A 150 -40.07 -34.32 -34.03
CA PRO A 150 -40.63 -34.76 -32.74
C PRO A 150 -41.41 -36.08 -32.83
N SER A 151 -42.17 -36.28 -33.91
CA SER A 151 -42.91 -37.53 -34.16
C SER A 151 -42.02 -38.76 -34.34
N VAL A 152 -40.84 -38.58 -34.93
CA VAL A 152 -39.86 -39.64 -35.13
C VAL A 152 -39.09 -39.90 -33.84
N GLU A 153 -38.75 -38.83 -33.10
CA GLU A 153 -38.10 -38.92 -31.80
C GLU A 153 -38.97 -39.69 -30.80
N ASP A 154 -40.26 -39.34 -30.68
CA ASP A 154 -41.20 -40.01 -29.78
C ASP A 154 -41.36 -41.49 -30.13
N ARG A 155 -41.38 -41.83 -31.42
CA ARG A 155 -41.49 -43.22 -31.86
C ARG A 155 -40.23 -44.03 -31.53
N VAL A 156 -39.05 -43.47 -31.74
CA VAL A 156 -37.77 -44.18 -31.58
C VAL A 156 -37.38 -44.28 -30.10
N THR A 157 -37.63 -43.23 -29.32
CA THR A 157 -37.28 -43.19 -27.88
C THR A 157 -38.26 -43.98 -27.02
N ASN A 158 -39.52 -44.15 -27.45
CA ASN A 158 -40.50 -44.92 -26.69
C ASN A 158 -40.22 -46.43 -26.77
N PRO A 159 -39.88 -47.09 -25.63
CA PRO A 159 -39.54 -48.51 -25.62
C PRO A 159 -40.73 -49.41 -26.00
N VAL A 160 -41.97 -48.92 -25.90
CA VAL A 160 -43.17 -49.66 -26.32
C VAL A 160 -43.11 -50.05 -27.81
N HIS A 161 -42.40 -49.28 -28.64
CA HIS A 161 -42.32 -49.53 -30.08
C HIS A 161 -41.11 -50.37 -30.51
N SER A 162 -40.12 -50.55 -29.63
CA SER A 162 -38.85 -51.20 -29.97
C SER A 162 -38.51 -52.39 -29.08
N VAL A 163 -39.11 -52.50 -27.90
CA VAL A 163 -38.84 -53.55 -26.91
C VAL A 163 -40.10 -54.37 -26.71
N GLU A 164 -40.05 -55.63 -27.13
CA GLU A 164 -41.19 -56.53 -27.19
C GLU A 164 -41.78 -56.83 -25.80
N GLY A 165 -40.93 -56.86 -24.77
CA GLY A 165 -41.35 -57.08 -23.38
C GLY A 165 -42.13 -55.92 -22.75
N VAL A 166 -41.97 -54.71 -23.28
CA VAL A 166 -42.73 -53.52 -22.86
C VAL A 166 -43.95 -53.33 -23.76
N ALA A 167 -43.88 -53.78 -25.00
CA ALA A 167 -44.95 -53.69 -25.98
C ALA A 167 -46.19 -54.52 -25.62
N SER A 168 -46.02 -55.67 -24.95
CA SER A 168 -47.12 -56.55 -24.56
C SER A 168 -46.92 -57.12 -23.16
N GLU A 169 -47.93 -56.91 -22.31
CA GLU A 169 -47.99 -57.54 -20.99
C GLU A 169 -48.07 -59.07 -21.15
N GLY A 170 -47.16 -59.79 -20.50
CA GLY A 170 -47.04 -61.25 -20.59
C GLY A 170 -46.05 -61.77 -21.65
N TRP A 171 -45.36 -60.89 -22.39
CA TRP A 171 -44.28 -61.32 -23.29
C TRP A 171 -43.07 -61.81 -22.48
N ILE A 172 -42.68 -63.06 -22.73
CA ILE A 172 -41.53 -63.70 -22.08
C ILE A 172 -40.47 -63.97 -23.14
N ARG A 173 -39.24 -63.49 -22.89
CA ARG A 173 -38.09 -63.78 -23.76
C ARG A 173 -37.86 -65.29 -23.79
N GLY A 174 -37.98 -65.89 -24.97
CA GLY A 174 -37.89 -67.35 -25.15
C GLY A 174 -39.24 -68.07 -25.26
N GLY A 175 -40.36 -67.33 -25.17
CA GLY A 175 -41.70 -67.87 -25.29
C GLY A 175 -42.18 -68.63 -24.04
N VAL A 176 -43.45 -68.99 -24.03
CA VAL A 176 -44.03 -69.83 -22.98
C VAL A 176 -43.80 -71.30 -23.35
N PRO A 177 -43.19 -72.13 -22.50
CA PRO A 177 -42.93 -73.54 -22.81
C PRO A 177 -44.24 -74.30 -22.96
N SER A 178 -44.54 -74.76 -24.20
CA SER A 178 -45.83 -75.38 -24.55
C SER A 178 -46.14 -76.64 -23.72
N ARG A 179 -45.09 -77.37 -23.28
CA ARG A 179 -45.24 -78.58 -22.45
C ARG A 179 -45.75 -78.26 -21.05
N GLU A 180 -45.23 -77.20 -20.43
CA GLU A 180 -45.66 -76.76 -19.10
C GLU A 180 -47.07 -76.16 -19.18
N LEU A 181 -47.36 -75.41 -20.25
CA LEU A 181 -48.72 -74.89 -20.51
C LEU A 181 -49.76 -76.03 -20.58
N THR A 182 -49.43 -77.12 -21.28
CA THR A 182 -50.33 -78.27 -21.42
C THR A 182 -50.48 -79.03 -20.12
N ARG A 183 -49.38 -79.20 -19.35
CA ARG A 183 -49.41 -79.81 -18.02
C ARG A 183 -50.26 -79.01 -17.06
N ASP A 184 -50.06 -77.70 -17.00
CA ASP A 184 -50.76 -76.83 -16.06
C ASP A 184 -52.26 -76.75 -16.41
N ALA A 185 -52.62 -76.73 -17.71
CA ALA A 185 -53.99 -76.84 -18.16
C ALA A 185 -54.64 -78.18 -17.77
N ASP A 186 -53.94 -79.31 -17.98
CA ASP A 186 -54.46 -80.63 -17.60
C ASP A 186 -54.60 -80.78 -16.08
N TYR A 187 -53.65 -80.24 -15.32
CA TYR A 187 -53.68 -80.20 -13.86
C TYR A 187 -54.90 -79.41 -13.36
N TYR A 188 -55.13 -78.21 -13.89
CA TYR A 188 -56.24 -77.35 -13.51
C TYR A 188 -57.61 -77.96 -13.85
N ASN A 189 -57.70 -78.71 -14.96
CA ASN A 189 -58.94 -79.37 -15.36
C ASN A 189 -59.25 -80.63 -14.55
N LYS A 190 -58.23 -81.37 -14.11
CA LYS A 190 -58.39 -82.65 -13.40
C LYS A 190 -58.40 -82.54 -11.89
N HIS A 191 -57.94 -81.42 -11.32
CA HIS A 191 -57.80 -81.26 -9.88
C HIS A 191 -58.55 -80.02 -9.39
N THR A 192 -59.20 -80.14 -8.23
CA THR A 192 -59.87 -79.01 -7.58
C THR A 192 -58.98 -78.39 -6.50
N THR A 193 -59.13 -77.09 -6.26
CA THR A 193 -58.27 -76.29 -5.35
C THR A 193 -58.24 -76.76 -3.90
N LYS A 194 -59.12 -77.68 -3.48
CA LYS A 194 -59.18 -78.23 -2.12
C LYS A 194 -58.85 -79.73 -2.04
N GLN A 195 -58.34 -80.31 -3.11
CA GLN A 195 -58.20 -81.78 -3.20
C GLN A 195 -57.12 -82.37 -2.28
N TYR A 196 -56.19 -81.55 -1.78
CA TYR A 196 -55.08 -81.97 -0.93
C TYR A 196 -54.93 -81.15 0.37
N ILE A 197 -56.04 -80.59 0.86
CA ILE A 197 -56.11 -79.93 2.17
C ILE A 197 -56.72 -80.91 3.17
#